data_AF-A0A924UJL4-F1
#
_entry.id   AF-A0A924UJL4-F1
#
_cell.length_a   1.000
_cell.length_b   1.000
_cell.length_c   1.000
_cell.angle_alpha   90.00
_cell.angle_beta   90.00
_cell.angle_gamma   90.00
#
_symmetry.space_group_name_H-M   'P 1'
#
loop_
_entity.id
_entity.type
_entity.pdbx_description
1 polymer ?
#
loop_
_entity_poly.entity_id
_entity_poly.type
_entity_poly.pdbx_seq_one_letter_code
_entity_poly.pdbx_strand_id
1 'polypeptide(L)'
;MQIFFLLSAFFFAGMSNAGVVQVNKEEAIVYFLPTPTIELNLMDLGREGGVLNVSSDYNGAATEGGLGEVKRQYAGYEVKLLNAAYINSSVMLNLPSVGFVRELKLRQGQMGPYLNASFELTASEVLKFKRSAEDIKSRTNLNLKVQVSYFNSSIVEKYSTDERFCPSLKANTIAEVVSALLKLERPAAIKYAQTFSSLKMNALQSCFEIEGQAVSSFAQLLQSRTITKTGVVVSGVYAERKAHDENVEVRPFINVIVN
;
A
#
# COMPACT_ATOMS: atom_id res chain seq x y z
N MET A 1 30.57 24.78 -30.13
CA MET A 1 30.46 24.57 -28.67
C MET A 1 29.30 23.62 -28.44
N GLN A 2 29.57 22.32 -28.28
CA GLN A 2 28.51 21.30 -28.10
C GLN A 2 28.34 21.02 -26.61
N ILE A 3 27.11 21.22 -26.09
CA ILE A 3 26.77 20.87 -24.72
C ILE A 3 26.40 19.38 -24.72
N PHE A 4 27.30 18.56 -24.19
CA PHE A 4 26.98 17.17 -23.85
C PHE A 4 26.02 17.16 -22.65
N PHE A 5 24.72 16.98 -22.93
CA PHE A 5 23.81 16.49 -21.90
C PHE A 5 24.13 15.02 -21.62
N LEU A 6 24.96 14.77 -20.61
CA LEU A 6 24.97 13.47 -19.96
C LEU A 6 23.60 13.25 -19.32
N LEU A 7 22.73 12.51 -20.01
CA LEU A 7 21.67 11.79 -19.32
C LEU A 7 22.35 10.76 -18.41
N SER A 8 22.46 11.10 -17.13
CA SER A 8 22.73 10.13 -16.08
C SER A 8 21.54 9.18 -15.96
N ALA A 9 21.49 8.21 -16.86
CA ALA A 9 20.64 7.04 -16.72
C ALA A 9 21.06 6.32 -15.45
N PHE A 10 20.32 6.54 -14.36
CA PHE A 10 20.42 5.74 -13.14
C PHE A 10 19.91 4.34 -13.48
N PHE A 11 20.82 3.50 -14.00
CA PHE A 11 20.65 2.06 -14.08
C PHE A 11 20.53 1.51 -12.65
N PHE A 12 19.30 1.44 -12.14
CA PHE A 12 18.94 0.58 -11.02
C PHE A 12 18.94 -0.89 -11.50
N ALA A 13 20.13 -1.38 -11.83
CA ALA A 13 20.38 -2.77 -12.12
C ALA A 13 20.74 -3.49 -10.81
N GLY A 14 19.81 -4.31 -10.31
CA GLY A 14 20.07 -5.27 -9.24
C GLY A 14 19.38 -4.98 -7.91
N MET A 15 18.10 -5.37 -7.81
CA MET A 15 17.60 -6.25 -6.75
C MET A 15 16.15 -6.64 -7.06
N SER A 16 15.95 -7.82 -7.64
CA SER A 16 14.62 -8.44 -7.68
C SER A 16 14.34 -9.07 -6.32
N ASN A 17 13.42 -8.49 -5.55
CA ASN A 17 12.58 -9.16 -4.55
C ASN A 17 11.42 -8.20 -4.21
N ALA A 18 10.18 -8.71 -4.15
CA ALA A 18 8.98 -7.87 -4.17
C ALA A 18 8.84 -6.99 -2.92
N GLY A 19 8.54 -5.71 -3.14
CA GLY A 19 8.29 -4.71 -2.10
C GLY A 19 7.18 -3.74 -2.49
N VAL A 20 7.41 -2.88 -3.49
CA VAL A 20 6.35 -2.00 -4.02
C VAL A 20 5.50 -2.76 -5.05
N VAL A 21 4.18 -2.77 -4.84
CA VAL A 21 3.19 -3.34 -5.77
C VAL A 21 2.66 -2.24 -6.69
N GLN A 22 2.18 -1.14 -6.14
CA GLN A 22 1.61 -0.01 -6.90
C GLN A 22 1.95 1.33 -6.24
N VAL A 23 2.09 2.38 -7.04
CA VAL A 23 2.22 3.77 -6.58
C VAL A 23 1.02 4.57 -7.08
N ASN A 24 0.18 5.07 -6.18
CA ASN A 24 -0.82 6.07 -6.50
C ASN A 24 -0.20 7.47 -6.34
N LYS A 25 0.08 8.14 -7.46
CA LYS A 25 0.64 9.50 -7.48
C LYS A 25 -0.40 10.58 -7.16
N GLU A 26 -1.70 10.29 -7.29
CA GLU A 26 -2.77 11.26 -7.07
C GLU A 26 -3.11 11.41 -5.58
N GLU A 27 -3.16 10.29 -4.85
CA GLU A 27 -3.35 10.27 -3.39
C GLU A 27 -2.02 10.32 -2.60
N ALA A 28 -0.87 10.32 -3.29
CA ALA A 28 0.46 10.13 -2.70
C ALA A 28 0.55 8.87 -1.80
N ILE A 29 0.12 7.71 -2.31
CA ILE A 29 0.15 6.42 -1.61
C ILE A 29 1.09 5.45 -2.33
N VAL A 30 1.87 4.68 -1.56
CA VAL A 30 2.63 3.51 -2.04
C VAL A 30 2.05 2.26 -1.40
N TYR A 31 1.59 1.32 -2.23
CA TYR A 31 1.14 0.01 -1.78
C TYR A 31 2.33 -0.95 -1.72
N PHE A 32 2.62 -1.45 -0.52
CA PHE A 32 3.84 -2.21 -0.21
C PHE A 32 3.49 -3.60 0.35
N LEU A 33 4.04 -4.64 -0.26
CA LEU A 33 3.96 -6.02 0.22
C LEU A 33 5.29 -6.39 0.91
N PRO A 34 5.31 -6.61 2.24
CA PRO A 34 6.53 -7.05 2.92
C PRO A 34 6.97 -8.44 2.45
N THR A 35 8.28 -8.60 2.23
CA THR A 35 8.89 -9.91 1.96
C THR A 35 9.00 -10.73 3.28
N PRO A 36 8.51 -11.98 3.33
CA PRO A 36 8.69 -12.84 4.50
C PRO A 36 10.15 -13.23 4.72
N THR A 37 10.48 -13.61 5.94
CA THR A 37 11.65 -14.45 6.25
C THR A 37 11.18 -15.87 6.55
N ILE A 38 11.85 -16.89 6.02
CA ILE A 38 11.72 -18.29 6.48
C ILE A 38 12.92 -18.61 7.36
N GLU A 39 12.64 -18.99 8.59
CA GLU A 39 13.62 -19.52 9.52
C GLU A 39 13.69 -21.04 9.41
N LEU A 40 14.91 -21.54 9.18
CA LEU A 40 15.27 -22.96 9.19
C LEU A 40 16.09 -23.20 10.46
N ASN A 41 15.42 -23.60 11.55
CA ASN A 41 16.03 -23.82 12.85
C ASN A 41 16.27 -25.31 13.08
N LEU A 42 17.55 -25.72 13.00
CA LEU A 42 18.00 -27.06 13.30
C LEU A 42 18.35 -27.18 14.79
N MET A 43 17.72 -28.15 15.46
CA MET A 43 18.09 -28.63 16.80
C MET A 43 18.79 -29.98 16.68
N ASP A 44 20.07 -30.06 17.08
CA ASP A 44 20.84 -31.30 17.07
C ASP A 44 20.63 -32.12 18.35
N LEU A 45 20.23 -33.38 18.20
CA LEU A 45 20.04 -34.37 19.26
C LEU A 45 21.19 -35.41 19.27
N GLY A 46 22.26 -35.15 18.52
CA GLY A 46 23.47 -35.95 18.49
C GLY A 46 23.29 -37.28 17.76
N ARG A 47 23.32 -38.39 18.52
CA ARG A 47 23.24 -39.74 17.92
C ARG A 47 21.85 -40.08 17.39
N GLU A 48 20.82 -39.44 17.91
CA GLU A 48 19.42 -39.64 17.50
C GLU A 48 19.08 -38.87 16.21
N GLY A 49 19.99 -37.99 15.75
CA GLY A 49 19.73 -37.09 14.63
C GLY A 49 19.35 -35.71 15.15
N GLY A 50 18.27 -35.14 14.62
CA GLY A 50 17.84 -33.79 15.00
C GLY A 50 16.47 -33.41 14.44
N VAL A 51 15.99 -32.23 14.84
CA VAL A 51 14.70 -31.69 14.38
C VAL A 51 14.95 -30.40 13.62
N LEU A 52 14.50 -30.34 12.37
CA LEU A 52 14.42 -29.12 11.58
C LEU A 52 13.04 -28.51 11.72
N ASN A 53 12.98 -27.34 12.36
CA ASN A 53 11.78 -26.51 12.40
C ASN A 53 11.85 -25.48 11.27
N VAL A 54 10.72 -25.32 10.58
CA VAL A 54 10.53 -24.39 9.46
C VAL A 54 9.39 -23.45 9.81
N SER A 55 9.71 -22.18 10.04
CA SER A 55 8.73 -21.14 10.39
C SER A 55 8.85 -19.95 9.46
N SER A 56 7.74 -19.32 9.07
CA SER A 56 7.75 -17.99 8.47
C SER A 56 7.62 -16.91 9.54
N ASP A 57 8.46 -15.88 9.47
CA ASP A 57 8.31 -14.66 10.24
C ASP A 57 8.15 -13.44 9.31
N TYR A 58 7.30 -12.49 9.75
CA TYR A 58 7.04 -11.20 9.09
C TYR A 58 7.53 -10.01 9.94
N ASN A 59 8.38 -10.25 10.95
CA ASN A 59 8.91 -9.24 11.86
C ASN A 59 10.41 -8.94 11.64
N GLY A 60 11.11 -9.80 10.90
CA GLY A 60 12.45 -9.56 10.34
C GLY A 60 12.49 -8.68 9.07
N ALA A 61 13.56 -8.88 8.28
CA ALA A 61 14.22 -7.99 7.31
C ALA A 61 13.43 -7.06 6.34
N ALA A 62 12.09 -7.12 6.26
CA ALA A 62 11.29 -6.27 5.37
C ALA A 62 10.61 -5.08 6.06
N THR A 63 10.46 -5.10 7.40
CA THR A 63 9.43 -4.30 8.08
C THR A 63 9.91 -3.24 9.12
N GLU A 64 11.15 -3.09 9.61
CA GLU A 64 12.48 -3.58 9.19
C GLU A 64 12.95 -3.06 7.80
N GLY A 65 14.20 -3.35 7.43
CA GLY A 65 15.02 -2.58 6.47
C GLY A 65 14.36 -2.14 5.17
N GLY A 66 13.71 -3.06 4.44
CA GLY A 66 13.03 -2.75 3.17
C GLY A 66 12.00 -1.61 3.26
N LEU A 67 11.23 -1.53 4.35
CA LEU A 67 10.26 -0.44 4.56
C LEU A 67 10.95 0.92 4.70
N GLY A 68 12.14 0.96 5.31
CA GLY A 68 12.95 2.18 5.44
C GLY A 68 13.53 2.64 4.10
N GLU A 69 13.80 1.73 3.16
CA GLU A 69 14.18 2.08 1.79
C GLU A 69 13.01 2.69 1.01
N VAL A 70 11.83 2.06 1.05
CA VAL A 70 10.63 2.57 0.37
C VAL A 70 10.24 3.96 0.90
N LYS A 71 10.29 4.18 2.22
CA LYS A 71 10.05 5.51 2.82
C LYS A 71 11.07 6.57 2.39
N ARG A 72 12.32 6.20 2.09
CA ARG A 72 13.34 7.12 1.54
C ARG A 72 13.13 7.39 0.06
N GLN A 73 12.77 6.37 -0.73
CA GLN A 73 12.53 6.50 -2.16
C GLN A 73 11.26 7.31 -2.47
N TYR A 74 10.22 7.16 -1.66
CA TYR A 74 8.91 7.82 -1.82
C TYR A 74 8.64 8.79 -0.66
N ALA A 75 9.58 9.69 -0.40
CA ALA A 75 9.43 10.71 0.61
C ALA A 75 8.16 11.57 0.36
N GLY A 76 7.35 11.76 1.40
CA GLY A 76 6.06 12.46 1.32
C GLY A 76 4.86 11.61 0.90
N TYR A 77 5.05 10.32 0.60
CA TYR A 77 3.96 9.38 0.33
C TYR A 77 3.58 8.59 1.59
N GLU A 78 2.29 8.27 1.76
CA GLU A 78 1.82 7.29 2.74
C GLU A 78 2.15 5.87 2.24
N VAL A 79 2.83 5.06 3.07
CA VAL A 79 3.11 3.66 2.72
C VAL A 79 2.05 2.76 3.35
N LYS A 80 1.17 2.18 2.52
CA LYS A 80 0.14 1.23 2.93
C LYS A 80 0.63 -0.21 2.77
N LEU A 81 0.71 -0.93 3.89
CA LEU A 81 1.09 -2.35 3.90
C LEU A 81 -0.07 -3.20 3.35
N LEU A 82 0.23 -4.09 2.41
CA LEU A 82 -0.72 -5.02 1.80
C LEU A 82 -0.78 -6.33 2.56
N ASN A 83 -2.00 -6.85 2.74
CA ASN A 83 -2.22 -8.23 3.14
C ASN A 83 -2.16 -9.13 1.91
N ALA A 84 -1.51 -10.29 2.05
CA ALA A 84 -1.35 -11.29 1.01
C ALA A 84 -2.04 -12.60 1.42
N ALA A 85 -2.84 -13.15 0.51
CA ALA A 85 -3.41 -14.49 0.62
C ALA A 85 -2.69 -15.44 -0.35
N TYR A 86 -2.50 -16.70 0.01
CA TYR A 86 -1.92 -17.67 -0.92
C TYR A 86 -2.89 -18.08 -2.02
N ILE A 87 -2.35 -18.26 -3.24
CA ILE A 87 -3.08 -18.86 -4.37
C ILE A 87 -3.10 -20.40 -4.26
N ASN A 88 -2.05 -21.00 -3.71
CA ASN A 88 -1.91 -22.45 -3.52
C ASN A 88 -2.04 -22.84 -2.04
N SER A 89 -2.49 -24.05 -1.74
CA SER A 89 -2.58 -24.57 -0.35
C SER A 89 -1.27 -25.23 0.17
N SER A 90 -0.27 -25.39 -0.70
CA SER A 90 1.04 -25.95 -0.36
C SER A 90 2.18 -25.34 -1.20
N VAL A 91 3.41 -25.47 -0.71
CA VAL A 91 4.65 -25.16 -1.44
C VAL A 91 5.72 -26.21 -1.18
N MET A 92 6.64 -26.39 -2.12
CA MET A 92 7.78 -27.30 -1.96
C MET A 92 8.96 -26.57 -1.33
N LEU A 93 9.42 -27.03 -0.17
CA LEU A 93 10.73 -26.71 0.37
C LEU A 93 11.77 -27.68 -0.22
N ASN A 94 12.80 -27.12 -0.86
CA ASN A 94 13.90 -27.88 -1.43
C ASN A 94 15.23 -27.36 -0.84
N LEU A 95 15.91 -28.22 -0.08
CA LEU A 95 17.24 -28.00 0.49
C LEU A 95 18.23 -28.94 -0.21
N PRO A 96 18.69 -28.62 -1.44
CA PRO A 96 19.40 -29.56 -2.31
C PRO A 96 20.72 -30.06 -1.68
N SER A 97 21.42 -29.21 -0.92
CA SER A 97 22.67 -29.55 -0.24
C SER A 97 22.52 -30.68 0.80
N VAL A 98 21.30 -30.92 1.28
CA VAL A 98 20.98 -31.98 2.25
C VAL A 98 20.29 -33.18 1.57
N GLY A 99 19.80 -33.02 0.33
CA GLY A 99 18.93 -33.97 -0.35
C GLY A 99 17.47 -33.93 0.14
N PHE A 100 17.08 -32.87 0.85
CA PHE A 100 15.82 -32.78 1.56
C PHE A 100 14.76 -32.02 0.74
N VAL A 101 13.67 -32.69 0.39
CA VAL A 101 12.52 -32.13 -0.32
C VAL A 101 11.25 -32.48 0.44
N ARG A 102 10.44 -31.49 0.80
CA ARG A 102 9.16 -31.67 1.52
C ARG A 102 8.11 -30.69 1.02
N GLU A 103 6.86 -31.16 0.98
CA GLU A 103 5.69 -30.31 0.80
C GLU A 103 5.31 -29.67 2.14
N LEU A 104 5.20 -28.35 2.17
CA LEU A 104 4.74 -27.58 3.32
C LEU A 104 3.29 -27.15 3.10
N LYS A 105 2.40 -27.47 4.03
CA LYS A 105 1.02 -26.95 4.01
C LYS A 105 1.00 -25.51 4.49
N LEU A 106 0.29 -24.70 3.72
CA LEU A 106 0.16 -23.27 3.94
C LEU A 106 -1.04 -22.95 4.82
N ARG A 107 -0.90 -21.97 5.73
CA ARG A 107 -2.01 -21.48 6.56
C ARG A 107 -2.26 -19.99 6.29
N GLN A 108 -3.53 -19.61 6.23
CA GLN A 108 -3.96 -18.21 6.18
C GLN A 108 -3.84 -17.57 7.57
N GLY A 109 -3.53 -16.28 7.62
CA GLY A 109 -3.46 -15.49 8.86
C GLY A 109 -3.32 -13.98 8.59
N GLN A 110 -3.07 -13.20 9.65
CA GLN A 110 -2.91 -11.75 9.59
C GLN A 110 -1.56 -11.34 8.99
N MET A 111 -1.51 -10.23 8.24
CA MET A 111 -0.27 -9.72 7.60
C MET A 111 0.57 -10.76 6.88
N GLY A 112 -0.11 -11.69 6.20
CA GLY A 112 0.49 -12.55 5.21
C GLY A 112 0.48 -14.04 5.59
N PRO A 113 1.14 -14.83 4.75
CA PRO A 113 1.02 -16.28 4.82
C PRO A 113 1.91 -16.99 5.87
N TYR A 114 1.30 -17.86 6.70
CA TYR A 114 2.03 -18.58 7.75
C TYR A 114 2.48 -19.98 7.34
N LEU A 115 3.76 -20.25 7.57
CA LEU A 115 4.41 -21.56 7.56
C LEU A 115 4.83 -21.92 8.99
N ASN A 116 4.52 -23.14 9.41
CA ASN A 116 5.06 -23.77 10.61
C ASN A 116 5.01 -25.29 10.42
N ALA A 117 6.18 -25.93 10.36
CA ALA A 117 6.35 -27.37 10.22
C ALA A 117 7.63 -27.85 10.92
N SER A 118 7.62 -29.08 11.40
CA SER A 118 8.77 -29.73 12.04
C SER A 118 9.07 -31.07 11.35
N PHE A 119 10.35 -31.37 11.14
CA PHE A 119 10.80 -32.58 10.46
C PHE A 119 11.95 -33.22 11.23
N GLU A 120 11.85 -34.52 11.48
CA GLU A 120 12.97 -35.33 11.96
C GLU A 120 14.01 -35.50 10.84
N LEU A 121 15.29 -35.38 11.21
CA LEU A 121 16.45 -35.59 10.35
C LEU A 121 17.35 -36.67 10.96
N THR A 122 17.88 -37.57 10.12
CA THR A 122 18.90 -38.51 10.55
C THR A 122 20.21 -37.79 10.92
N ALA A 123 21.06 -38.42 11.75
CA ALA A 123 22.39 -37.88 12.06
C ALA A 123 23.25 -37.58 10.80
N SER A 124 23.01 -38.30 9.69
CA SER A 124 23.67 -38.03 8.41
C SER A 124 23.19 -36.75 7.73
N GLU A 125 21.91 -36.41 7.86
CA GLU A 125 21.30 -35.19 7.33
C GLU A 125 21.64 -33.98 8.22
N VAL A 126 21.63 -34.14 9.54
CA VAL A 126 22.14 -33.13 10.50
C VAL A 126 23.58 -32.74 10.16
N LEU A 127 24.47 -33.73 9.96
CA LEU A 127 25.87 -33.47 9.61
C LEU A 127 26.01 -32.71 8.27
N LYS A 128 25.21 -33.06 7.26
CA LYS A 128 25.17 -32.34 5.97
C LYS A 128 24.65 -30.91 6.15
N PHE A 129 23.56 -30.73 6.90
CA PHE A 129 22.96 -29.43 7.16
C PHE A 129 23.96 -28.49 7.86
N LYS A 130 24.60 -28.95 8.95
CA LYS A 130 25.61 -28.17 9.68
C LYS A 130 26.81 -27.78 8.81
N ARG A 131 27.23 -28.66 7.89
CA ARG A 131 28.33 -28.37 6.94
C ARG A 131 27.94 -27.43 5.80
N SER A 132 26.65 -27.28 5.52
CA SER A 132 26.13 -26.57 4.34
C SER A 132 25.24 -25.38 4.68
N ALA A 133 25.27 -24.85 5.91
CA ALA A 133 24.36 -23.80 6.37
C ALA A 133 24.33 -22.55 5.46
N GLU A 134 25.50 -22.04 5.03
CA GLU A 134 25.61 -20.90 4.10
C GLU A 134 25.16 -21.25 2.66
N ASP A 135 25.41 -22.48 2.21
CA ASP A 135 24.89 -22.98 0.92
C ASP A 135 23.36 -23.13 0.97
N ILE A 136 22.79 -23.55 2.10
CA ILE A 136 21.34 -23.65 2.32
C ILE A 136 20.72 -22.26 2.26
N LYS A 137 21.32 -21.27 2.94
CA LYS A 137 20.86 -19.87 2.92
C LYS A 137 20.79 -19.27 1.51
N SER A 138 21.75 -19.60 0.65
CA SER A 138 21.88 -19.05 -0.71
C SER A 138 21.20 -19.86 -1.81
N ARG A 139 20.95 -21.17 -1.61
CA ARG A 139 20.38 -22.08 -2.63
C ARG A 139 18.95 -22.56 -2.33
N THR A 140 18.42 -22.31 -1.13
CA THR A 140 17.03 -22.65 -0.83
C THR A 140 16.10 -21.77 -1.66
N ASN A 141 15.29 -22.40 -2.51
CA ASN A 141 14.30 -21.72 -3.33
C ASN A 141 12.90 -22.11 -2.86
N LEU A 142 12.11 -21.13 -2.44
CA LEU A 142 10.74 -21.30 -1.97
C LEU A 142 9.85 -20.23 -2.62
N ASN A 143 9.43 -20.49 -3.86
CA ASN A 143 8.58 -19.58 -4.63
C ASN A 143 7.16 -19.56 -4.05
N LEU A 144 6.80 -18.46 -3.36
CA LEU A 144 5.45 -18.22 -2.88
C LEU A 144 4.65 -17.47 -3.93
N LYS A 145 3.46 -17.96 -4.28
CA LYS A 145 2.49 -17.22 -5.10
C LYS A 145 1.36 -16.72 -4.23
N VAL A 146 1.23 -15.40 -4.15
CA VAL A 146 0.21 -14.73 -3.35
C VAL A 146 -0.66 -13.82 -4.22
N GLN A 147 -1.91 -13.68 -3.83
CA GLN A 147 -2.81 -12.64 -4.29
C GLN A 147 -2.80 -11.52 -3.24
N VAL A 148 -2.61 -10.28 -3.67
CA VAL A 148 -2.82 -9.09 -2.86
C VAL A 148 -4.05 -8.35 -3.36
N SER A 149 -4.90 -7.93 -2.43
CA SER A 149 -6.10 -7.15 -2.73
C SER A 149 -5.95 -5.75 -2.13
N TYR A 150 -6.12 -4.72 -2.96
CA TYR A 150 -6.05 -3.34 -2.52
C TYR A 150 -7.09 -2.46 -3.21
N PHE A 151 -7.38 -1.31 -2.61
CA PHE A 151 -8.22 -0.30 -3.22
C PHE A 151 -7.38 0.86 -3.70
N ASN A 152 -7.53 1.22 -4.96
CA ASN A 152 -6.91 2.40 -5.56
C ASN A 152 -7.99 3.42 -5.91
N SER A 153 -7.78 4.69 -5.55
CA SER A 153 -8.64 5.78 -6.04
C SER A 153 -7.98 6.47 -7.22
N SER A 154 -8.71 6.66 -8.31
CA SER A 154 -8.28 7.45 -9.46
C SER A 154 -9.27 8.56 -9.74
N ILE A 155 -8.79 9.79 -9.97
CA ILE A 155 -9.60 10.92 -10.40
C ILE A 155 -10.10 10.65 -11.82
N VAL A 156 -11.39 10.33 -11.95
CA VAL A 156 -12.03 10.08 -13.25
C VAL A 156 -12.60 11.35 -13.87
N GLU A 157 -12.89 12.36 -13.04
CA GLU A 157 -13.29 13.68 -13.51
C GLU A 157 -12.88 14.76 -12.50
N LYS A 158 -12.23 15.82 -13.00
CA LYS A 158 -12.00 17.06 -12.27
C LYS A 158 -12.54 18.21 -13.11
N TYR A 159 -13.39 19.03 -12.50
CA TYR A 159 -13.87 20.28 -13.07
C TYR A 159 -13.45 21.43 -12.15
N SER A 160 -12.81 22.46 -12.71
CA SER A 160 -12.37 23.65 -11.97
C SER A 160 -13.06 24.88 -12.54
N THR A 161 -13.46 25.80 -11.66
CA THR A 161 -14.12 27.06 -12.04
C THR A 161 -13.11 28.15 -12.37
N ASP A 162 -13.57 29.30 -12.87
CA ASP A 162 -12.77 30.52 -12.81
C ASP A 162 -12.89 31.20 -11.42
N GLU A 163 -12.08 32.23 -11.19
CA GLU A 163 -12.06 33.03 -9.96
C GLU A 163 -13.31 33.89 -9.72
N ARG A 164 -14.17 34.03 -10.75
CA ARG A 164 -15.42 34.81 -10.69
C ARG A 164 -16.58 33.96 -10.21
N PHE A 165 -16.42 32.64 -10.15
CA PHE A 165 -17.44 31.70 -9.69
C PHE A 165 -17.94 32.01 -8.28
N CYS A 166 -17.06 32.10 -7.27
CA CYS A 166 -17.49 32.42 -5.90
C CYS A 166 -18.26 33.76 -5.83
N PRO A 167 -17.75 34.89 -6.38
CA PRO A 167 -18.52 36.14 -6.50
C PRO A 167 -19.86 36.02 -7.23
N SER A 168 -20.00 35.10 -8.19
CA SER A 168 -21.25 34.91 -8.94
C SER A 168 -22.40 34.33 -8.11
N LEU A 169 -22.09 33.62 -7.01
CA LEU A 169 -23.09 32.96 -6.16
C LEU A 169 -23.90 33.96 -5.30
N LYS A 170 -23.39 35.17 -5.09
CA LYS A 170 -24.07 36.33 -4.47
C LYS A 170 -24.94 35.97 -3.25
N ALA A 171 -24.30 35.53 -2.16
CA ALA A 171 -24.99 35.20 -0.92
C ALA A 171 -24.38 35.95 0.28
N ASN A 172 -25.25 36.57 1.08
CA ASN A 172 -24.93 37.36 2.26
C ASN A 172 -25.35 36.68 3.57
N THR A 173 -26.13 35.60 3.49
CA THR A 173 -26.54 34.77 4.64
C THR A 173 -26.39 33.28 4.34
N ILE A 174 -26.29 32.46 5.38
CA ILE A 174 -26.23 30.99 5.22
C ILE A 174 -27.46 30.44 4.48
N ALA A 175 -28.65 31.00 4.70
CA ALA A 175 -29.85 30.65 3.93
C ALA A 175 -29.70 30.93 2.42
N GLU A 176 -29.12 32.07 2.05
CA GLU A 176 -28.82 32.43 0.67
C GLU A 176 -27.74 31.51 0.06
N VAL A 177 -26.70 31.15 0.82
CA VAL A 177 -25.66 30.20 0.39
C VAL A 177 -26.29 28.84 0.05
N VAL A 178 -27.12 28.30 0.93
CA VAL A 178 -27.84 27.04 0.68
C VAL A 178 -28.75 27.17 -0.55
N SER A 179 -29.49 28.27 -0.69
CA SER A 179 -30.35 28.49 -1.86
C SER A 179 -29.57 28.57 -3.17
N ALA A 180 -28.44 29.28 -3.19
CA ALA A 180 -27.57 29.42 -4.35
C ALA A 180 -26.94 28.08 -4.75
N LEU A 181 -26.41 27.32 -3.79
CA LEU A 181 -25.85 25.98 -4.04
C LEU A 181 -26.92 24.98 -4.49
N LEU A 182 -28.15 25.05 -3.99
CA LEU A 182 -29.25 24.19 -4.47
C LEU A 182 -29.65 24.52 -5.92
N LYS A 183 -29.85 25.81 -6.24
CA LYS A 183 -30.24 26.30 -7.57
C LYS A 183 -29.14 26.18 -8.64
N LEU A 184 -27.89 25.99 -8.22
CA LEU A 184 -26.75 25.81 -9.10
C LEU A 184 -27.00 24.65 -10.08
N GLU A 185 -27.01 24.95 -11.38
CA GLU A 185 -27.16 24.00 -12.47
C GLU A 185 -25.83 23.29 -12.77
N ARG A 186 -25.90 22.03 -13.21
CA ARG A 186 -24.70 21.26 -13.56
C ARG A 186 -24.14 21.74 -14.90
N PRO A 187 -22.89 22.24 -14.97
CA PRO A 187 -22.26 22.60 -16.24
C PRO A 187 -22.23 21.40 -17.18
N ALA A 188 -22.50 21.61 -18.48
CA ALA A 188 -22.54 20.53 -19.48
C ALA A 188 -21.20 19.77 -19.63
N ALA A 189 -20.09 20.37 -19.20
CA ALA A 189 -18.77 19.73 -19.14
C ALA A 189 -18.64 18.66 -18.03
N ILE A 190 -19.52 18.66 -17.03
CA ILE A 190 -19.50 17.71 -15.91
C ILE A 190 -20.39 16.50 -16.23
N LYS A 191 -19.76 15.35 -16.48
CA LYS A 191 -20.44 14.09 -16.80
C LYS A 191 -21.01 13.42 -15.55
N TYR A 192 -20.26 13.42 -14.45
CA TYR A 192 -20.62 12.66 -13.24
C TYR A 192 -21.32 13.54 -12.19
N ALA A 193 -22.38 13.01 -11.59
CA ALA A 193 -23.12 13.71 -10.54
C ALA A 193 -22.26 13.94 -9.28
N GLN A 194 -21.35 13.02 -9.01
CA GLN A 194 -20.38 13.05 -7.92
C GLN A 194 -19.45 14.26 -8.03
N THR A 195 -18.91 14.56 -9.22
CA THR A 195 -18.07 15.74 -9.49
C THR A 195 -18.84 17.02 -9.18
N PHE A 196 -20.12 17.08 -9.55
CA PHE A 196 -20.95 18.25 -9.31
C PHE A 196 -21.32 18.43 -7.83
N SER A 197 -21.62 17.33 -7.12
CA SER A 197 -21.81 17.35 -5.67
C SER A 197 -20.54 17.81 -4.93
N SER A 198 -19.38 17.26 -5.33
CA SER A 198 -18.05 17.64 -4.86
C SER A 198 -17.76 19.13 -5.11
N LEU A 199 -18.13 19.67 -6.29
CA LEU A 199 -18.03 21.10 -6.60
C LEU A 199 -18.86 21.96 -5.64
N LYS A 200 -20.11 21.58 -5.35
CA LYS A 200 -20.98 22.31 -4.40
C LYS A 200 -20.43 22.29 -2.98
N MET A 201 -19.88 21.16 -2.53
CA MET A 201 -19.26 21.03 -1.22
C MET A 201 -17.98 21.87 -1.10
N ASN A 202 -17.11 21.85 -2.12
CA ASN A 202 -15.92 22.68 -2.14
C ASN A 202 -16.30 24.18 -2.24
N ALA A 203 -17.34 24.54 -2.98
CA ALA A 203 -17.86 25.90 -3.03
C ALA A 203 -18.35 26.37 -1.65
N LEU A 204 -19.08 25.52 -0.91
CA LEU A 204 -19.50 25.83 0.47
C LEU A 204 -18.31 26.12 1.39
N GLN A 205 -17.23 25.35 1.29
CA GLN A 205 -16.04 25.45 2.14
C GLN A 205 -15.09 26.60 1.74
N SER A 206 -14.97 26.87 0.44
CA SER A 206 -13.92 27.73 -0.11
C SER A 206 -14.44 29.11 -0.56
N CYS A 207 -15.71 29.23 -0.96
CA CYS A 207 -16.29 30.51 -1.37
C CYS A 207 -16.79 31.36 -0.20
N PHE A 208 -17.09 30.79 0.96
CA PHE A 208 -17.82 31.48 2.02
C PHE A 208 -17.12 31.40 3.37
N GLU A 209 -17.16 32.49 4.12
CA GLU A 209 -16.77 32.54 5.53
C GLU A 209 -17.95 33.07 6.35
N ILE A 210 -18.24 32.44 7.48
CA ILE A 210 -19.34 32.85 8.36
C ILE A 210 -18.79 33.89 9.32
N GLU A 211 -19.41 35.08 9.38
CA GLU A 211 -19.05 36.09 10.38
C GLU A 211 -19.32 35.53 11.79
N GLY A 212 -18.27 35.48 12.62
CA GLY A 212 -18.29 34.74 13.88
C GLY A 212 -19.29 35.29 14.90
N GLN A 213 -20.46 34.66 14.99
CA GLN A 213 -21.44 34.88 16.05
C GLN A 213 -21.78 33.58 16.78
N ALA A 214 -21.97 33.65 18.09
CA ALA A 214 -22.54 32.54 18.86
C ALA A 214 -24.04 32.45 18.56
N VAL A 215 -24.47 31.33 17.98
CA VAL A 215 -25.89 31.05 17.68
C VAL A 215 -26.47 30.04 18.65
N SER A 216 -27.69 30.28 19.14
CA SER A 216 -28.42 29.39 20.05
C SER A 216 -29.48 28.54 19.35
N SER A 217 -29.60 28.63 18.01
CA SER A 217 -30.55 27.85 17.21
C SER A 217 -30.16 27.78 15.74
N PHE A 218 -30.68 26.76 15.02
CA PHE A 218 -30.51 26.65 13.58
C PHE A 218 -31.16 27.79 12.78
N ALA A 219 -32.26 28.37 13.28
CA ALA A 219 -32.92 29.52 12.65
C ALA A 219 -32.01 30.77 12.68
N GLN A 220 -31.31 31.01 13.79
CA GLN A 220 -30.29 32.07 13.86
C GLN A 220 -29.07 31.73 12.99
N LEU A 221 -28.64 30.46 12.93
CA LEU A 221 -27.56 30.04 12.06
C LEU A 221 -27.85 30.42 10.59
N LEU A 222 -29.05 30.11 10.09
CA LEU A 222 -29.47 30.45 8.72
C LEU A 222 -29.42 31.96 8.41
N GLN A 223 -29.60 32.82 9.41
CA GLN A 223 -29.53 34.28 9.30
C GLN A 223 -28.11 34.85 9.51
N SER A 224 -27.13 34.01 9.87
CA SER A 224 -25.73 34.44 10.06
C SER A 224 -25.18 34.99 8.76
N ARG A 225 -24.45 36.10 8.85
CA ARG A 225 -23.83 36.75 7.71
C ARG A 225 -22.69 35.92 7.13
N THR A 226 -22.55 35.98 5.82
CA THR A 226 -21.49 35.27 5.08
C THR A 226 -20.71 36.24 4.21
N ILE A 227 -19.38 36.22 4.35
CA ILE A 227 -18.45 36.91 3.45
C ILE A 227 -18.16 35.98 2.27
N THR A 228 -18.41 36.44 1.05
CA THR A 228 -18.04 35.71 -0.17
C THR A 228 -16.60 36.05 -0.56
N LYS A 229 -15.74 35.04 -0.67
CA LYS A 229 -14.33 35.17 -1.05
C LYS A 229 -14.16 35.40 -2.56
N THR A 230 -13.15 36.18 -2.93
CA THR A 230 -12.78 36.53 -4.31
C THR A 230 -11.44 35.91 -4.68
N GLY A 231 -11.17 35.65 -5.96
CA GLY A 231 -9.90 35.06 -6.39
C GLY A 231 -9.74 33.56 -6.06
N VAL A 232 -10.82 32.91 -5.61
CA VAL A 232 -10.83 31.50 -5.24
C VAL A 232 -11.29 30.64 -6.41
N VAL A 233 -10.41 29.75 -6.87
CA VAL A 233 -10.77 28.68 -7.81
C VAL A 233 -11.31 27.48 -7.02
N VAL A 234 -12.52 27.06 -7.35
CA VAL A 234 -13.16 25.87 -6.75
C VAL A 234 -13.02 24.69 -7.70
N SER A 235 -12.75 23.50 -7.17
CA SER A 235 -12.72 22.26 -7.97
C SER A 235 -13.70 21.22 -7.44
N GLY A 236 -14.54 20.70 -8.33
CA GLY A 236 -15.25 19.45 -8.12
C GLY A 236 -14.39 18.30 -8.60
N VAL A 237 -14.28 17.26 -7.78
CA VAL A 237 -13.50 16.05 -8.09
C VAL A 237 -14.37 14.83 -7.83
N TYR A 238 -14.46 13.94 -8.83
CA TYR A 238 -14.91 12.57 -8.64
C TYR A 238 -13.70 11.64 -8.78
N ALA A 239 -13.40 10.92 -7.70
CA ALA A 239 -12.50 9.79 -7.71
C ALA A 239 -13.29 8.49 -7.67
N GLU A 240 -13.02 7.58 -8.61
CA GLU A 240 -13.50 6.19 -8.51
C GLU A 240 -12.52 5.38 -7.69
N ARG A 241 -13.02 4.76 -6.62
CA ARG A 241 -12.28 3.78 -5.83
C ARG A 241 -12.55 2.38 -6.41
N LYS A 242 -11.53 1.77 -6.99
CA LYS A 242 -11.59 0.43 -7.59
C LYS A 242 -10.85 -0.58 -6.71
N ALA A 243 -11.39 -1.80 -6.64
CA ALA A 243 -10.66 -2.93 -6.10
C ALA A 243 -9.68 -3.45 -7.17
N HIS A 244 -8.47 -3.77 -6.75
CA HIS A 244 -7.42 -4.37 -7.56
C HIS A 244 -6.96 -5.65 -6.87
N ASP A 245 -6.91 -6.74 -7.63
CA ASP A 245 -6.38 -8.02 -7.19
C ASP A 245 -5.17 -8.37 -8.06
N GLU A 246 -4.00 -8.49 -7.46
CA GLU A 246 -2.74 -8.76 -8.18
C GLU A 246 -2.06 -10.02 -7.66
N ASN A 247 -1.60 -10.85 -8.60
CA ASN A 247 -0.87 -12.07 -8.29
C ASN A 247 0.63 -11.79 -8.31
N VAL A 248 1.29 -11.85 -7.15
CA VAL A 248 2.70 -11.54 -6.95
C VAL A 248 3.47 -12.82 -6.62
N GLU A 249 4.62 -13.02 -7.27
CA GLU A 249 5.61 -14.01 -6.85
C GLU A 249 6.51 -13.38 -5.78
N VAL A 250 6.49 -13.97 -4.58
CA VAL A 250 7.28 -13.54 -3.43
C VAL A 250 8.36 -14.58 -3.17
N ARG A 251 9.60 -14.11 -3.04
CA ARG A 251 10.76 -14.93 -2.69
C ARG A 251 11.20 -14.52 -1.30
N PRO A 252 11.00 -15.36 -0.28
CA PRO A 252 11.34 -15.00 1.09
C PRO A 252 12.85 -14.95 1.29
N PHE A 253 13.28 -14.17 2.27
CA PHE A 253 14.63 -14.31 2.82
C PHE A 253 14.74 -15.63 3.58
N ILE A 254 15.89 -16.29 3.49
CA ILE A 254 16.14 -17.54 4.21
C ILE A 254 17.10 -17.23 5.37
N ASN A 255 16.66 -17.50 6.59
CA ASN A 255 17.48 -17.46 7.79
C ASN A 255 17.77 -18.90 8.23
N VAL A 256 19.03 -19.21 8.55
CA VAL A 256 19.46 -20.56 8.96
C VAL A 256 20.03 -20.47 10.35
N ILE A 257 19.41 -21.18 11.29
CA ILE A 257 19.80 -21.21 12.71
C ILE A 257 20.19 -22.64 13.03
N VAL A 258 21.35 -22.82 13.66
CA VAL A 258 21.88 -24.13 14.05
C VAL A 258 22.16 -24.10 15.54
N ASN A 259 21.43 -24.92 16.29
CA ASN A 259 21.58 -25.14 17.73
C ASN A 259 22.18 -26.53 18.00
#